data_AF-A0AAP0BCU6-F1
#
_entry.id   AF-A0AAP0BCU6-F1
#
_cell.length_a   1.000
_cell.length_b   1.000
_cell.length_c   1.000
_cell.angle_alpha   90.00
_cell.angle_beta   90.00
_cell.angle_gamma   90.00
#
_symmetry.space_group_name_H-M   'P 1'
#
loop_
_entity.id
_entity.type
_entity.pdbx_description
1 polymer ?
#
loop_
_entity_poly.entity_id
_entity_poly.type
_entity_poly.pdbx_seq_one_letter_code
_entity_poly.pdbx_strand_id
1 'polypeptide(L)' 'MAHEHAHSSAVETLLNCEVPLRAQYIRVLFREITRISNHSLASTTHAMDVGASTSFL' A
#
# COMPACT_ATOMS: atom_id res chain seq x y z
N MET A 1 -0.77 -1.82 -3.20
CA MET A 1 -0.11 -0.92 -4.17
C MET A 1 1.31 -0.44 -3.80
N ALA A 2 1.92 -0.89 -2.69
CA ALA A 2 3.30 -0.50 -2.38
C ALA A 2 4.35 -1.22 -3.27
N HIS A 3 4.22 -2.54 -3.44
CA HIS A 3 5.14 -3.33 -4.28
C HIS A 3 5.07 -2.95 -5.76
N GLU A 4 3.85 -2.80 -6.30
CA GLU A 4 3.65 -2.36 -7.68
C GLU A 4 4.25 -0.99 -7.96
N HIS A 5 4.10 -0.06 -7.02
CA HIS A 5 4.69 1.27 -7.12
C HIS A 5 6.23 1.23 -7.11
N ALA A 6 6.84 0.42 -6.25
CA ALA A 6 8.29 0.23 -6.24
C ALA A 6 8.80 -0.37 -7.56
N HIS A 7 8.10 -1.38 -8.08
CA HIS A 7 8.43 -1.99 -9.37
C HIS A 7 8.27 -0.99 -10.53
N SER A 8 7.15 -0.27 -10.61
CA SER A 8 6.92 0.72 -11.67
C SER A 8 7.95 1.83 -11.63
N SER A 9 8.29 2.34 -10.45
CA SER A 9 9.28 3.43 -10.31
C SER A 9 10.69 2.98 -10.67
N ALA A 10 11.07 1.73 -10.40
CA ALA A 10 12.34 1.18 -10.87
C ALA A 10 12.40 1.12 -12.41
N VAL A 11 11.33 0.62 -13.06
CA VAL A 11 11.24 0.55 -14.53
C VAL A 11 11.23 1.94 -15.17
N GLU A 12 10.49 2.89 -14.61
CA GLU A 12 10.43 4.28 -15.09
C GLU A 12 11.79 4.97 -15.01
N THR A 13 12.56 4.69 -13.96
CA THR A 13 13.93 5.21 -13.80
C THR A 13 14.87 4.62 -14.85
N LEU A 14 14.76 3.32 -15.15
CA LEU A 14 15.57 2.68 -16.19
C LEU A 14 15.23 3.18 -17.60
N LEU A 15 13.97 3.54 -17.84
CA LEU A 15 13.48 4.04 -19.13
C LEU A 15 13.57 5.57 -19.28
N ASN A 16 14.02 6.29 -18.25
CA ASN A 16 14.01 7.76 -18.19
C ASN A 16 12.66 8.37 -18.59
N CYS A 17 11.56 7.79 -18.12
CA CYS A 17 10.21 8.22 -18.44
C CYS A 17 9.66 9.18 -17.36
N GLU A 18 9.05 10.28 -17.78
CA GLU A 18 8.38 11.21 -16.87
C GLU A 18 6.91 10.82 -16.64
N VAL A 19 6.54 10.64 -15.37
CA VAL A 19 5.17 10.30 -14.98
C VAL A 19 4.34 11.57 -14.85
N PRO A 20 3.16 11.67 -15.48
CA PRO A 20 2.32 12.86 -15.38
C PRO A 20 1.88 13.13 -13.93
N LEU A 21 1.78 14.41 -13.56
CA LEU A 21 1.49 14.87 -12.19
C LEU A 21 0.27 14.17 -11.56
N ARG A 22 -0.82 14.01 -12.34
CA ARG A 22 -2.03 13.33 -11.89
C ARG A 22 -1.78 11.88 -11.46
N ALA A 23 -0.94 11.14 -12.19
CA ALA A 23 -0.63 9.75 -11.86
C ALA A 23 0.20 9.65 -10.57
N GLN A 24 1.08 10.61 -10.31
CA GLN A 24 1.84 10.66 -9.05
C GLN A 24 0.90 10.82 -7.83
N TYR A 25 -0.08 11.72 -7.91
CA TYR A 25 -1.08 11.89 -6.84
C TYR A 25 -1.89 10.63 -6.59
N ILE A 26 -2.37 9.97 -7.66
CA ILE A 26 -3.14 8.72 -7.55
C ILE A 26 -2.30 7.63 -6.90
N ARG A 27 -1.02 7.49 -7.29
CA ARG A 27 -0.09 6.50 -6.71
C ARG A 27 0.09 6.72 -5.21
N VAL A 28 0.31 7.95 -4.77
CA VAL A 28 0.45 8.27 -3.34
C VAL A 28 -0.85 7.96 -2.59
N LEU A 29 -2.00 8.36 -3.13
CA LEU A 29 -3.31 8.07 -2.52
C LEU A 29 -3.53 6.56 -2.32
N PHE A 30 -3.32 5.76 -3.35
CA PHE A 30 -3.47 4.30 -3.24
C PHE A 30 -2.38 3.64 -2.38
N ARG A 31 -1.17 4.20 -2.35
CA ARG A 31 -0.11 3.73 -1.45
C ARG A 31 -0.51 3.93 0.01
N GLU A 32 -1.10 5.06 0.35
CA GLU A 32 -1.58 5.36 1.71
C GLU A 32 -2.80 4.51 2.09
N ILE A 33 -3.76 4.30 1.17
CA ILE A 33 -4.87 3.37 1.40
C ILE A 33 -4.33 1.95 1.67
N THR A 34 -3.35 1.50 0.88
CA THR A 34 -2.69 0.19 1.09
C THR A 34 -2.01 0.15 2.46
N ARG A 35 -1.33 1.23 2.88
CA ARG A 35 -0.65 1.30 4.19
C ARG A 35 -1.65 1.17 5.34
N ILE A 36 -2.77 1.90 5.29
CA ILE A 36 -3.83 1.81 6.30
C ILE A 36 -4.38 0.38 6.34
N SER A 37 -4.75 -0.18 5.19
CA SER A 37 -5.27 -1.55 5.11
C SER A 37 -4.27 -2.58 5.67
N ASN A 38 -2.97 -2.42 5.39
CA ASN A 38 -1.94 -3.32 5.89
C ASN A 38 -1.79 -3.24 7.41
N HIS A 39 -1.80 -2.04 8.00
CA HIS A 39 -1.75 -1.88 9.45
C HIS A 39 -3.02 -2.36 10.15
N SER A 40 -4.20 -2.11 9.56
CA SER A 40 -5.45 -2.64 10.09
C SER A 40 -5.41 -4.16 10.10
N LEU A 41 -5.04 -4.79 8.98
CA LEU A 41 -4.92 -6.24 8.91
C LEU A 41 -3.94 -6.78 9.95
N ALA A 42 -2.74 -6.21 10.05
CA ALA A 42 -1.74 -6.63 11.03
C ALA A 42 -2.24 -6.52 12.47
N SER A 43 -2.94 -5.42 12.81
CA SER A 43 -3.49 -5.19 14.15
C SER A 43 -4.62 -6.17 14.47
N THR A 44 -5.52 -6.41 13.52
CA THR A 44 -6.68 -7.27 13.74
C THR A 44 -6.32 -8.75 13.76
N THR A 45 -5.35 -9.19 12.94
CA THR A 45 -4.81 -10.55 13.03
C THR A 45 -4.07 -10.76 14.34
N HIS A 46 -3.28 -9.78 14.79
CA HIS A 46 -2.63 -9.86 16.09
C HIS A 46 -3.64 -9.96 17.25
N ALA A 47 -4.72 -9.19 17.20
CA ALA A 47 -5.81 -9.28 18.16
C ALA A 47 -6.49 -10.66 18.12
N MET A 48 -6.69 -11.23 16.93
CA MET A 48 -7.23 -12.58 16.75
C MET A 48 -6.32 -13.65 17.38
N ASP A 49 -5.00 -13.55 17.19
CA ASP A 49 -4.03 -14.50 17.75
C ASP A 49 -4.05 -14.51 19.29
N VAL A 50 -4.40 -13.38 19.91
CA VAL A 50 -4.61 -13.25 21.37
C VAL A 50 -6.00 -13.78 21.79
N GLY A 51 -6.92 -13.98 20.86
CA GLY A 51 -8.27 -14.51 21.08
C GLY A 51 -9.40 -13.49 20.92
N ALA A 52 -9.11 -12.25 20.55
CA ALA A 52 -10.10 -11.19 20.32
C ALA A 52 -10.62 -11.20 18.86
N SER A 53 -11.59 -12.07 18.58
CA SER A 53 -12.16 -12.26 17.23
C SER A 53 -13.02 -11.09 16.73
N THR A 54 -13.61 -10.30 17.64
CA THR A 54 -14.48 -9.15 17.30
C THR A 54 -13.75 -7.97 16.67
N SER A 55 -12.44 -7.85 16.85
CA SER A 55 -11.65 -6.80 16.19
C SER A 55 -11.33 -7.14 14.74
N PHE A 56 -11.40 -8.41 14.35
CA PHE A 56 -11.14 -8.88 13.00
C PHE A 56 -12.38 -8.94 12.11
N LEU A 57 -13.53 -9.30 12.69
CA LEU A 57 -14.84 -9.41 12.01
C LEU A 57 -15.57 -8.06 11.99
#